data_AF-M6VCL5-F1
#
_entry.id   AF-M6VCL5-F1
#
_cell.length_a   1.000
_cell.length_b   1.000
_cell.length_c   1.000
_cell.angle_alpha   90.00
_cell.angle_beta   90.00
_cell.angle_gamma   90.00
#
_symmetry.space_group_name_H-M   'P 1'
#
loop_
_entity.id
_entity.type
_entity.pdbx_description
1 polymer ?
#
loop_
_entity_poly.entity_id
_entity_poly.type
_entity_poly.pdbx_seq_one_letter_code
_entity_poly.pdbx_strand_id
1 'polypeptide(L)'
;MNKQTMGSKNSRKSKLKKEMENLSKQLKQKEIKPMKFAENFPVKVVKISKAKVVQSAFAEYKKQFGAKEFIKIQKDFEAEIGVVRLFVLGNLSNLGDGFEALKDIKGGMKAFNLLGLRVTYESIRVYPWLIDQFYRS
;
A
#
# COMPACT_ATOMS: atom_id res chain seq x y z
N MET A 1 23.09 -44.15 -1.05
CA MET A 1 23.04 -42.71 -0.69
C MET A 1 22.66 -41.89 -1.91
N ASN A 2 21.38 -41.55 -2.08
CA ASN A 2 20.95 -40.62 -3.12
C ASN A 2 20.99 -39.20 -2.57
N LYS A 3 22.00 -38.42 -2.96
CA LYS A 3 22.03 -36.97 -2.76
C LYS A 3 21.01 -36.36 -3.73
N GLN A 4 19.79 -36.10 -3.26
CA GLN A 4 18.90 -35.16 -3.92
C GLN A 4 19.52 -33.77 -3.80
N THR A 5 20.07 -33.27 -4.90
CA THR A 5 20.35 -31.85 -5.11
C THR A 5 19.02 -31.11 -5.00
N MET A 6 18.79 -30.45 -3.87
CA MET A 6 17.74 -29.45 -3.75
C MET A 6 18.02 -28.35 -4.78
N GLY A 7 17.35 -28.45 -5.92
CA GLY A 7 17.39 -27.44 -6.96
C GLY A 7 17.09 -26.09 -6.34
N SER A 8 18.01 -25.15 -6.53
CA SER A 8 17.84 -23.73 -6.26
C SER A 8 16.40 -23.32 -6.60
N LYS A 9 15.63 -22.91 -5.58
CA LYS A 9 14.34 -22.24 -5.73
C LYS A 9 14.59 -20.91 -6.43
N ASN A 10 14.76 -20.95 -7.75
CA ASN A 10 14.69 -19.79 -8.63
C ASN A 10 13.24 -19.29 -8.60
N SER A 11 12.89 -18.55 -7.54
CA SER A 11 11.61 -17.85 -7.45
C SER A 11 11.62 -16.74 -8.48
N ARG A 12 11.11 -17.05 -9.67
CA ARG A 12 10.99 -16.12 -10.78
C ARG A 12 10.17 -14.92 -10.28
N LYS A 13 10.80 -13.73 -10.19
CA LYS A 13 10.11 -12.50 -9.79
C LYS A 13 8.87 -12.30 -10.66
N SER A 14 7.75 -11.90 -10.05
CA SER A 14 6.51 -11.61 -10.78
C SER A 14 6.72 -10.46 -11.78
N LYS A 15 5.92 -10.44 -12.86
CA LYS A 15 5.97 -9.38 -13.88
C LYS A 15 5.89 -7.98 -13.25
N LEU A 16 4.93 -7.79 -12.35
CA LEU A 16 4.73 -6.53 -11.62
C LEU A 16 5.96 -6.12 -10.79
N LYS A 17 6.61 -7.06 -10.10
CA LYS A 17 7.83 -6.77 -9.33
C LYS A 17 8.97 -6.29 -10.25
N LYS A 18 9.11 -6.91 -11.43
CA LYS A 18 10.10 -6.49 -12.42
C LYS A 18 9.83 -5.09 -12.97
N GLU A 19 8.57 -4.76 -13.24
CA GLU A 19 8.18 -3.43 -13.73
C GLU A 19 8.47 -2.34 -12.69
N MET A 20 8.11 -2.58 -11.42
CA MET A 20 8.44 -1.67 -10.31
C MET A 20 9.95 -1.47 -10.16
N GLU A 21 10.72 -2.57 -10.16
CA GLU A 21 12.18 -2.50 -10.07
C GLU A 21 12.79 -1.72 -11.23
N ASN A 22 12.29 -1.92 -12.45
CA ASN A 22 12.76 -1.20 -13.63
C ASN A 22 12.48 0.31 -13.54
N LEU A 23 11.24 0.70 -13.20
CA LEU A 23 10.89 2.11 -13.02
C LEU A 23 11.73 2.77 -11.91
N SER A 24 11.93 2.08 -10.79
CA SER A 24 12.77 2.58 -9.69
C SER A 24 14.24 2.75 -10.13
N LYS A 25 14.75 1.85 -10.97
CA LYS A 25 16.10 1.96 -11.53
C LYS A 25 16.21 3.17 -12.46
N GLN A 26 15.28 3.34 -13.40
CA GLN A 26 15.24 4.48 -14.31
C GLN A 26 15.15 5.81 -13.56
N LEU A 27 14.34 5.86 -12.49
CA LEU A 27 14.22 7.05 -11.64
C LEU A 27 15.55 7.39 -10.96
N LYS A 28 16.23 6.39 -10.37
CA LYS A 28 17.55 6.58 -9.72
C LYS A 28 18.64 7.01 -10.69
N GLN A 29 18.60 6.49 -11.92
CA GLN A 29 19.51 6.86 -13.01
C GLN A 29 19.13 8.20 -13.67
N LYS A 30 18.05 8.86 -13.20
CA LYS A 30 17.51 10.12 -13.74
C LYS A 30 17.06 10.02 -15.20
N GLU A 31 16.80 8.80 -15.70
CA GLU A 31 16.26 8.55 -17.05
C GLU A 31 14.79 8.98 -17.15
N ILE A 32 14.07 8.95 -16.03
CA ILE A 32 12.69 9.44 -15.93
C ILE A 32 12.55 10.48 -14.81
N LYS A 33 11.65 11.44 -15.02
CA LYS A 33 11.28 12.42 -13.99
C LYS A 33 10.39 11.76 -12.92
N PRO A 34 10.39 12.25 -11.67
CA PRO A 34 9.55 11.72 -10.59
C PRO A 34 8.06 11.66 -10.94
N MET A 35 7.53 12.69 -11.60
CA MET A 35 6.12 12.69 -12.04
C MET A 35 5.83 11.55 -13.01
N LYS A 36 6.73 11.29 -13.96
CA LYS A 36 6.58 10.22 -14.93
C LYS A 36 6.66 8.84 -14.28
N PHE A 37 7.52 8.70 -13.27
CA PHE A 37 7.52 7.52 -12.41
C PHE A 37 6.16 7.33 -11.75
N ALA A 38 5.61 8.36 -11.09
CA ALA A 38 4.33 8.26 -10.39
C ALA A 38 3.12 8.00 -11.31
N GLU A 39 3.13 8.51 -12.55
CA GLU A 39 2.12 8.20 -13.57
C GLU A 39 2.17 6.72 -14.00
N ASN A 40 3.37 6.18 -14.19
CA ASN A 40 3.58 4.85 -14.76
C ASN A 40 3.72 3.74 -13.71
N PHE A 41 3.90 4.09 -12.43
CA PHE A 41 4.05 3.10 -11.37
C PHE A 41 2.83 2.19 -11.32
N PRO A 42 3.02 0.85 -11.37
CA PRO A 42 1.89 -0.07 -11.32
C PRO A 42 1.29 -0.01 -9.92
N VAL A 43 -0.02 0.23 -9.83
CA VAL A 43 -0.73 0.25 -8.56
C VAL A 43 -1.34 -1.13 -8.32
N LYS A 44 -1.16 -1.65 -7.09
CA LYS A 44 -1.75 -2.92 -6.67
C LYS A 44 -2.32 -2.78 -5.27
N VAL A 45 -3.55 -3.24 -5.10
CA VAL A 45 -4.20 -3.42 -3.80
C VAL A 45 -4.59 -4.89 -3.67
N VAL A 46 -4.13 -5.53 -2.60
CA VAL A 46 -4.46 -6.92 -2.28
C VAL A 46 -5.91 -6.97 -1.80
N LYS A 47 -6.71 -7.84 -2.42
CA LYS A 47 -8.11 -8.06 -2.06
C LYS A 47 -8.24 -9.19 -1.05
N ILE A 48 -8.76 -8.89 0.14
CA ILE A 48 -9.20 -9.84 1.16
C ILE A 48 -10.62 -9.49 1.63
N SER A 49 -11.23 -10.31 2.49
CA SER A 49 -12.60 -10.02 2.97
C SER A 49 -12.64 -8.77 3.85
N LYS A 50 -13.74 -8.01 3.79
CA LYS A 50 -13.97 -6.81 4.62
C LYS A 50 -13.72 -7.09 6.11
N ALA A 51 -14.28 -8.18 6.63
CA ALA A 51 -14.09 -8.57 8.02
C ALA A 51 -12.60 -8.73 8.39
N LYS A 52 -11.81 -9.35 7.50
CA LYS A 52 -10.37 -9.53 7.71
C LYS A 52 -9.61 -8.20 7.64
N VAL A 53 -9.95 -7.31 6.70
CA VAL A 53 -9.36 -5.96 6.63
C VAL A 53 -9.58 -5.22 7.95
N VAL A 54 -10.82 -5.14 8.42
CA VAL A 54 -11.19 -4.41 9.64
C VAL A 54 -10.51 -5.02 10.87
N GLN A 55 -10.56 -6.34 11.03
CA GLN A 55 -9.92 -7.02 12.15
C GLN A 55 -8.40 -6.79 12.17
N SER A 56 -7.73 -6.91 11.01
CA SER A 56 -6.29 -6.67 10.93
C SER A 56 -5.92 -5.21 11.19
N ALA A 57 -6.67 -4.26 10.65
CA ALA A 57 -6.45 -2.82 10.89
C ALA A 57 -6.54 -2.48 12.38
N PHE A 58 -7.57 -2.97 13.07
CA PHE A 58 -7.77 -2.71 14.49
C PHE A 58 -6.75 -3.45 15.37
N ALA A 59 -6.39 -4.68 15.02
CA ALA A 59 -5.35 -5.41 15.72
C ALA A 59 -3.99 -4.70 15.61
N GLU A 60 -3.64 -4.20 14.43
CA GLU A 60 -2.40 -3.46 14.21
C GLU A 60 -2.40 -2.11 14.94
N TYR A 61 -3.50 -1.35 14.85
CA TYR A 61 -3.64 -0.09 15.59
C TYR A 61 -3.53 -0.29 17.10
N LYS A 62 -4.23 -1.28 17.66
CA LYS A 62 -4.16 -1.62 19.09
C LYS A 62 -2.75 -2.06 19.49
N LYS A 63 -2.04 -2.80 18.64
CA LYS A 63 -0.65 -3.19 18.87
C LYS A 63 0.29 -1.99 18.90
N GLN A 64 0.07 -1.00 18.03
CA GLN A 64 0.93 0.17 17.89
C GLN A 64 0.67 1.24 18.96
N PHE A 65 -0.60 1.51 19.28
CA PHE A 65 -1.00 2.64 20.15
C PHE A 65 -1.58 2.21 21.50
N GLY A 66 -1.82 0.91 21.69
CA GLY A 66 -2.35 0.35 22.92
C GLY A 66 -3.87 0.38 23.05
N ALA A 67 -4.38 -0.28 24.09
CA ALA A 67 -5.82 -0.45 24.31
C ALA A 67 -6.56 0.85 24.63
N LYS A 68 -5.90 1.81 25.30
CA LYS A 68 -6.53 3.10 25.64
C LYS A 68 -6.88 3.92 24.40
N GLU A 69 -5.93 4.05 23.46
CA GLU A 69 -6.18 4.75 22.19
C GLU A 69 -7.18 4.00 21.33
N PHE A 70 -7.11 2.66 21.31
CA PHE A 70 -8.11 1.84 20.62
C PHE A 70 -9.54 2.10 21.11
N ILE A 71 -9.76 2.16 22.43
CA ILE A 71 -11.08 2.48 23.00
C ILE A 71 -11.54 3.90 22.64
N LYS A 72 -10.61 4.85 22.50
CA LYS A 72 -10.96 6.23 22.08
C LYS A 72 -11.48 6.26 20.66
N ILE A 73 -10.78 5.62 19.72
CA ILE A 73 -11.21 5.61 18.32
C ILE A 73 -12.53 4.87 18.13
N GLN A 74 -12.85 3.88 18.97
CA GLN A 74 -14.14 3.16 18.88
C GLN A 74 -15.37 4.03 19.16
N LYS A 75 -15.17 5.23 19.72
CA LYS A 75 -16.24 6.20 19.96
C LYS A 75 -16.42 7.18 18.81
N ASP A 76 -15.52 7.15 17.82
CA ASP A 76 -15.49 8.05 16.68
C ASP A 76 -15.41 7.21 15.39
N PHE A 77 -16.55 7.10 14.73
CA PHE A 77 -16.67 6.32 13.50
C PHE A 77 -15.75 6.82 12.37
N GLU A 78 -15.52 8.14 12.28
CA GLU A 78 -14.60 8.71 11.29
C GLU A 78 -13.15 8.35 11.62
N ALA A 79 -12.80 8.30 12.91
CA ALA A 79 -11.51 7.79 13.35
C ALA A 79 -11.34 6.29 13.05
N GLU A 80 -12.36 5.47 13.29
CA GLU A 80 -12.33 4.03 12.95
C GLU A 80 -12.10 3.79 11.47
N ILE A 81 -12.87 4.44 10.59
CA ILE A 81 -12.70 4.29 9.14
C ILE A 81 -11.35 4.86 8.68
N GLY A 82 -10.87 5.92 9.32
CA GLY A 82 -9.52 6.47 9.12
C GLY A 82 -8.42 5.43 9.34
N VAL A 83 -8.49 4.68 10.45
CA VAL A 83 -7.56 3.57 10.74
C VAL A 83 -7.62 2.50 9.66
N VAL A 84 -8.82 2.11 9.23
CA VAL A 84 -8.99 1.09 8.19
C VAL A 84 -8.44 1.56 6.85
N ARG A 85 -8.67 2.82 6.46
CA ARG A 85 -8.11 3.42 5.23
C ARG A 85 -6.59 3.43 5.26
N LEU A 86 -6.00 3.88 6.36
CA LEU A 86 -4.54 3.88 6.54
C LEU A 86 -3.96 2.47 6.45
N PHE A 87 -4.62 1.49 7.06
CA PHE A 87 -4.21 0.09 6.97
C PHE A 87 -4.26 -0.42 5.52
N VAL A 88 -5.32 -0.12 4.76
CA VAL A 88 -5.41 -0.54 3.34
C VAL A 88 -4.28 0.09 2.52
N LEU A 89 -4.03 1.39 2.69
CA LEU A 89 -2.96 2.10 1.98
C LEU A 89 -1.56 1.60 2.39
N GLY A 90 -1.30 1.40 3.68
CA GLY A 90 0.02 1.04 4.18
C GLY A 90 0.37 -0.44 4.03
N ASN A 91 -0.61 -1.34 4.24
CA ASN A 91 -0.37 -2.77 4.38
C ASN A 91 -0.94 -3.63 3.25
N LEU A 92 -2.01 -3.17 2.58
CA LEU A 92 -2.62 -3.92 1.48
C LEU A 92 -2.28 -3.37 0.10
N SER A 93 -1.61 -2.22 0.03
CA SER A 93 -1.17 -1.65 -1.24
C SER A 93 0.36 -1.68 -1.39
N ASN A 94 0.82 -1.42 -2.61
CA ASN A 94 2.24 -1.20 -2.90
C ASN A 94 2.66 0.29 -2.83
N LEU A 95 1.91 1.14 -2.13
CA LEU A 95 2.26 2.55 -1.93
C LEU A 95 3.60 2.72 -1.23
N GLY A 96 3.92 1.84 -0.27
CA GLY A 96 5.20 1.84 0.44
C GLY A 96 6.39 1.67 -0.50
N ASP A 97 6.30 0.77 -1.48
CA ASP A 97 7.36 0.58 -2.49
C ASP A 97 7.57 1.86 -3.33
N GLY A 98 6.48 2.56 -3.66
CA GLY A 98 6.53 3.84 -4.37
C GLY A 98 7.11 4.98 -3.53
N PHE A 99 6.77 5.03 -2.25
CA PHE A 99 7.36 5.98 -1.29
C PHE A 99 8.87 5.78 -1.19
N GLU A 100 9.31 4.54 -0.99
CA GLU A 100 10.73 4.20 -0.88
C GLU A 100 11.53 4.58 -2.12
N ALA A 101 10.92 4.49 -3.32
CA ALA A 101 11.56 4.94 -4.55
C ALA A 101 11.67 6.47 -4.68
N LEU A 102 10.78 7.23 -4.04
CA LEU A 102 10.62 8.67 -4.23
C LEU A 102 11.17 9.52 -3.08
N LYS A 103 11.29 8.98 -1.87
CA LYS A 103 11.54 9.76 -0.63
C LYS A 103 12.79 10.64 -0.68
N ASP A 104 13.86 10.17 -1.33
CA ASP A 104 15.15 10.86 -1.41
C ASP A 104 15.37 11.59 -2.75
N ILE A 105 14.35 11.67 -3.61
CA ILE A 105 14.44 12.29 -4.94
C ILE A 105 13.89 13.72 -4.90
N LYS A 106 14.62 14.69 -5.49
CA LYS A 106 14.11 16.07 -5.64
C LYS A 106 12.81 16.08 -6.44
N GLY A 107 11.74 16.65 -5.85
CA GLY A 107 10.39 16.62 -6.42
C GLY A 107 9.64 15.30 -6.18
N GLY A 108 10.24 14.37 -5.43
CA GLY A 108 9.68 13.07 -5.08
C GLY A 108 8.38 13.18 -4.30
N MET A 109 8.26 14.12 -3.35
CA MET A 109 7.03 14.31 -2.59
C MET A 109 5.83 14.70 -3.46
N LYS A 110 6.04 15.56 -4.48
CA LYS A 110 4.97 15.94 -5.42
C LYS A 110 4.51 14.74 -6.24
N ALA A 111 5.45 13.91 -6.69
CA ALA A 111 5.15 12.67 -7.40
C ALA A 111 4.48 11.64 -6.47
N PHE A 112 4.90 11.56 -5.22
CA PHE A 112 4.32 10.68 -4.22
C PHE A 112 2.86 11.05 -3.94
N ASN A 113 2.51 12.33 -3.88
CA ASN A 113 1.11 12.77 -3.74
C ASN A 113 0.24 12.27 -4.91
N LEU A 114 0.73 12.36 -6.15
CA LEU A 114 0.03 11.80 -7.31
C LEU A 114 -0.13 10.28 -7.19
N LEU A 115 0.92 9.57 -6.80
CA LEU A 115 0.85 8.13 -6.60
C LEU A 115 -0.14 7.76 -5.49
N GLY A 116 -0.13 8.49 -4.37
CA GLY A 116 -1.07 8.32 -3.26
C GLY A 116 -2.52 8.46 -3.70
N LEU A 117 -2.83 9.45 -4.55
CA LEU A 117 -4.17 9.61 -5.15
C LEU A 117 -4.54 8.39 -6.01
N ARG A 118 -3.64 7.93 -6.87
CA ARG A 118 -3.89 6.74 -7.71
C ARG A 118 -4.13 5.49 -6.88
N VAL A 119 -3.34 5.27 -5.83
CA VAL A 119 -3.52 4.16 -4.89
C VAL A 119 -4.84 4.29 -4.13
N THR A 120 -5.23 5.51 -3.75
CA THR A 120 -6.50 5.77 -3.09
C THR A 120 -7.68 5.38 -3.98
N TYR A 121 -7.69 5.81 -5.24
CA TYR A 121 -8.73 5.42 -6.21
C TYR A 121 -8.79 3.91 -6.42
N GLU A 122 -7.64 3.25 -6.55
CA GLU A 122 -7.61 1.78 -6.68
C GLU A 122 -8.11 1.09 -5.41
N SER A 123 -7.78 1.63 -4.22
CA SER A 123 -8.25 1.10 -2.95
C SER A 123 -9.77 1.19 -2.83
N ILE A 124 -10.37 2.30 -3.27
CA ILE A 124 -11.82 2.47 -3.37
C ILE A 124 -12.42 1.48 -4.37
N ARG A 125 -11.79 1.28 -5.53
CA ARG A 125 -12.25 0.31 -6.53
C ARG A 125 -12.29 -1.13 -5.98
N VAL A 126 -11.29 -1.50 -5.18
CA VAL A 126 -11.20 -2.83 -4.56
C VAL A 126 -12.11 -2.95 -3.32
N TYR A 127 -12.26 -1.87 -2.57
CA TYR A 127 -13.04 -1.78 -1.33
C TYR A 127 -14.01 -0.57 -1.38
N PRO A 128 -15.12 -0.65 -2.14
CA PRO A 128 -16.05 0.49 -2.30
C PRO A 128 -16.61 1.03 -0.98
N TRP A 129 -16.78 0.14 0.00
CA TRP A 129 -17.25 0.47 1.34
C TRP A 129 -16.30 1.37 2.15
N LEU A 130 -15.08 1.64 1.67
CA LEU A 130 -14.20 2.66 2.24
C LEU A 130 -14.77 4.07 2.03
N ILE A 131 -15.69 4.28 1.07
CA ILE A 131 -16.43 5.53 0.87
C ILE A 131 -17.83 5.44 1.46
N ASP A 132 -18.54 4.31 1.30
CA ASP A 132 -19.97 4.20 1.62
C ASP A 132 -20.33 4.51 3.08
N GLN A 133 -19.37 4.44 3.99
CA GLN A 133 -19.60 4.76 5.39
C GLN A 133 -19.84 6.26 5.66
N PHE A 134 -19.52 7.16 4.71
CA PHE A 134 -19.89 8.59 4.79
C PHE A 134 -21.40 8.87 4.60
N TYR A 135 -22.15 7.94 4.00
CA TYR A 135 -23.55 8.16 3.61
C TYR A 135 -24.58 7.46 4.51
N ARG A 136 -24.18 6.88 5.63
CA ARG A 136 -25.14 6.51 6.69
C ARG A 136 -25.38 7.72 7.60
N SER A 137 -26.05 8.72 7.03
CA SER A 137 -26.83 9.73 7.75
C SER A 137 -28.06 9.10 8.37
#